data_AF-X0Y9C8-F1
#
_entry.id   AF-X0Y9C8-F1
#
_cell.length_a   1.000
_cell.length_b   1.000
_cell.length_c   1.000
_cell.angle_alpha   90.00
_cell.angle_beta   90.00
_cell.angle_gamma   90.00
#
_symmetry.space_group_name_H-M   'P 1'
#
loop_
_entity.id
_entity.type
_entity.pdbx_description
1 polymer ?
#
loop_
_entity_poly.entity_id
_entity_poly.type
_entity_poly.pdbx_seq_one_letter_code
_entity_poly.pdbx_strand_id
1 'polypeptide(L)'
;MGDEAVAAVLDRLGDIRFRWRTAELRRALAHQDRDEALYCALLEALGYGGNREAFLQLARRLPWPALRGLLLDVPLQDRAAAALEVLAEAARSPPALAWRTAGLRPGNHPARRLEAAAHLAARHAETGLAQGLRALLDGDAVQAVASLTFRGWGRTLIGAGRAVEILTNAVLPLLAAAGLEPRPGRALALYRELPRPAAYGTVRHLDEAVDGAVRVDARRQQGMLFLLRSYCSQGRCGNCPLS
;
A
#
# COMPACT_ATOMS: atom_id res chain seq x y z
N MET A 1 -0.77 -26.36 -19.02
CA MET A 1 -1.72 -25.25 -19.27
C MET A 1 -1.08 -24.27 -20.25
N GLY A 2 -1.81 -23.65 -21.18
CA GLY A 2 -1.26 -22.64 -22.08
C GLY A 2 -1.11 -21.25 -21.43
N ASP A 3 -0.27 -20.38 -21.99
CA ASP A 3 0.13 -19.10 -21.41
C ASP A 3 -1.06 -18.16 -21.09
N GLU A 4 -2.06 -18.10 -21.99
CA GLU A 4 -3.27 -17.31 -21.77
C GLU A 4 -4.08 -17.83 -20.57
N ALA A 5 -4.14 -19.15 -20.38
CA ALA A 5 -4.85 -19.74 -19.27
C ALA A 5 -4.10 -19.48 -17.94
N VAL A 6 -2.77 -19.54 -17.95
CA VAL A 6 -1.94 -19.14 -16.78
C VAL A 6 -2.17 -17.67 -16.45
N ALA A 7 -2.14 -16.79 -17.44
CA ALA A 7 -2.41 -15.37 -17.27
C ALA A 7 -3.81 -15.13 -16.67
N ALA A 8 -4.84 -15.79 -17.18
CA ALA A 8 -6.21 -15.69 -16.70
C ALA A 8 -6.38 -16.19 -15.25
N VAL A 9 -5.65 -17.23 -14.85
CA VAL A 9 -5.63 -17.72 -13.46
C VAL A 9 -4.99 -16.68 -12.55
N LEU A 10 -3.80 -16.17 -12.89
CA LEU A 10 -3.11 -15.16 -12.07
C LEU A 10 -3.94 -13.87 -11.95
N ASP A 11 -4.58 -13.46 -13.04
CA ASP A 11 -5.53 -12.35 -13.10
C ASP A 11 -6.70 -12.53 -12.12
N ARG A 12 -7.31 -13.72 -12.11
CA ARG A 12 -8.40 -14.05 -11.17
C ARG A 12 -7.91 -14.05 -9.73
N LEU A 13 -6.74 -14.61 -9.44
CA LEU A 13 -6.17 -14.64 -8.09
C LEU A 13 -5.81 -13.22 -7.59
N GLY A 14 -5.32 -12.35 -8.48
CA GLY A 14 -5.09 -10.94 -8.19
C GLY A 14 -6.38 -10.22 -7.80
N ASP A 15 -7.45 -10.40 -8.58
CA ASP A 15 -8.78 -9.83 -8.27
C ASP A 15 -9.34 -10.34 -6.93
N ILE A 16 -9.15 -11.64 -6.62
CA ILE A 16 -9.55 -12.21 -5.33
C ILE A 16 -8.83 -11.51 -4.19
N ARG A 17 -7.50 -11.31 -4.30
CA ARG A 17 -6.73 -10.62 -3.26
C ARG A 17 -7.23 -9.18 -3.07
N PHE A 18 -7.47 -8.45 -4.16
CA PHE A 18 -8.02 -7.09 -4.09
C PHE A 18 -9.36 -7.07 -3.34
N ARG A 19 -10.29 -7.99 -3.68
CA ARG A 19 -11.60 -8.10 -3.03
C ARG A 19 -11.49 -8.47 -1.55
N TRP A 20 -10.58 -9.37 -1.20
CA TRP A 20 -10.30 -9.72 0.21
C TRP A 20 -9.79 -8.52 0.99
N ARG A 21 -8.83 -7.76 0.44
CA ARG A 21 -8.32 -6.55 1.09
C ARG A 21 -9.41 -5.48 1.23
N THR A 22 -10.25 -5.33 0.21
CA THR A 22 -11.42 -4.43 0.25
C THR A 22 -12.41 -4.85 1.35
N ALA A 23 -12.69 -6.14 1.50
CA ALA A 23 -13.59 -6.65 2.53
C ALA A 23 -13.01 -6.54 3.96
N GLU A 24 -11.69 -6.70 4.11
CA GLU A 24 -10.97 -6.43 5.36
C GLU A 24 -11.13 -4.96 5.76
N LEU A 25 -10.85 -4.02 4.85
CA LEU A 25 -10.98 -2.60 5.11
C LEU A 25 -12.44 -2.19 5.35
N ARG A 26 -13.40 -2.78 4.64
CA ARG A 26 -14.83 -2.54 4.88
C ARG A 26 -15.25 -2.92 6.30
N ARG A 27 -14.72 -4.03 6.84
CA ARG A 27 -14.95 -4.40 8.25
C ARG A 27 -14.31 -3.39 9.21
N ALA A 28 -13.12 -2.89 8.90
CA ALA A 28 -12.50 -1.84 9.70
C ALA A 28 -13.38 -0.58 9.73
N LEU A 29 -13.91 -0.14 8.58
CA LEU A 29 -14.81 1.03 8.49
C LEU A 29 -16.10 0.92 9.32
N ALA A 30 -16.46 -0.27 9.82
CA ALA A 30 -17.59 -0.42 10.75
C ALA A 30 -17.30 0.13 12.16
N HIS A 31 -16.03 0.35 12.50
CA HIS A 31 -15.59 0.72 13.85
C HIS A 31 -14.68 1.95 13.90
N GLN A 32 -14.27 2.48 12.75
CA GLN A 32 -13.35 3.63 12.65
C GLN A 32 -13.69 4.49 11.44
N ASP A 33 -13.37 5.79 11.53
CA ASP A 33 -13.52 6.72 10.42
C ASP A 33 -12.67 6.31 9.20
N ARG A 34 -13.11 6.71 8.02
CA ARG A 34 -12.44 6.41 6.74
C ARG A 34 -11.01 6.92 6.66
N ASP A 35 -10.71 8.08 7.24
CA ASP A 35 -9.35 8.61 7.22
C ASP A 35 -8.44 7.83 8.17
N GLU A 36 -8.95 7.42 9.33
CA GLU A 36 -8.23 6.53 10.27
C GLU A 36 -7.91 5.19 9.61
N ALA A 37 -8.90 4.58 8.95
CA ALA A 37 -8.70 3.33 8.22
C ALA A 37 -7.67 3.46 7.10
N LEU A 38 -7.67 4.58 6.38
CA LEU A 38 -6.71 4.84 5.33
C LEU A 38 -5.32 5.13 5.87
N TYR A 39 -5.21 5.89 6.94
CA TYR A 39 -3.97 6.15 7.63
C TYR A 39 -3.30 4.85 8.11
N CYS A 40 -4.06 3.98 8.79
CA CYS A 40 -3.59 2.65 9.19
C CYS A 40 -3.11 1.82 7.99
N ALA A 41 -3.90 1.77 6.91
CA ALA A 41 -3.55 1.01 5.71
C ALA A 41 -2.31 1.59 4.98
N LEU A 42 -2.14 2.92 4.99
CA LEU A 42 -0.97 3.60 4.43
C LEU A 42 0.30 3.29 5.22
N LEU A 43 0.26 3.40 6.55
CA LEU A 43 1.40 3.03 7.40
C LEU A 43 1.76 1.55 7.22
N GLU A 44 0.77 0.67 7.19
CA GLU A 44 0.97 -0.75 6.91
C GLU A 44 1.68 -0.99 5.56
N ALA A 45 1.24 -0.32 4.50
CA ALA A 45 1.84 -0.42 3.16
C ALA A 45 3.26 0.16 3.07
N LEU A 46 3.59 1.12 3.95
CA LEU A 46 4.93 1.68 4.10
C LEU A 46 5.88 0.74 4.86
N GLY A 47 5.35 -0.17 5.68
CA GLY A 47 6.08 -1.14 6.51
C GLY A 47 6.74 -2.30 5.76
N TYR A 48 7.66 -1.99 4.84
CA TYR A 48 8.41 -2.99 4.07
C TYR A 48 9.50 -3.70 4.87
N GLY A 49 9.95 -4.87 4.38
CA GLY A 49 11.15 -5.54 4.90
C GLY A 49 10.98 -6.10 6.31
N GLY A 50 9.75 -6.50 6.66
CA GLY A 50 9.41 -7.00 7.99
C GLY A 50 9.07 -5.92 9.02
N ASN A 51 8.90 -4.66 8.61
CA ASN A 51 8.48 -3.55 9.48
C ASN A 51 6.96 -3.33 9.53
N ARG A 52 6.15 -4.19 8.90
CA ARG A 52 4.68 -4.05 8.83
C ARG A 52 4.05 -3.87 10.22
N GLU A 53 4.39 -4.75 11.16
CA GLU A 53 3.82 -4.69 12.52
C GLU A 53 4.26 -3.43 13.27
N ALA A 54 5.53 -3.00 13.13
CA ALA A 54 6.00 -1.77 13.76
C ALA A 54 5.23 -0.54 13.23
N PHE A 55 4.96 -0.46 11.93
CA PHE A 55 4.13 0.60 11.36
C PHE A 55 2.66 0.54 11.79
N LEU A 56 2.08 -0.66 11.97
CA LEU A 56 0.73 -0.80 12.53
C LEU A 56 0.68 -0.36 14.00
N GLN A 57 1.69 -0.71 14.79
CA GLN A 57 1.82 -0.24 16.17
C GLN A 57 1.97 1.28 16.23
N LEU A 58 2.72 1.88 15.31
CA LEU A 58 2.81 3.33 15.18
C LEU A 58 1.43 3.97 14.92
N ALA A 59 0.64 3.40 14.00
CA ALA A 59 -0.71 3.87 13.72
C ALA A 59 -1.61 3.85 14.97
N ARG A 60 -1.51 2.77 15.77
CA ARG A 60 -2.25 2.64 17.05
C ARG A 60 -1.81 3.66 18.11
N ARG A 61 -0.53 4.02 18.15
CA ARG A 61 0.03 4.98 19.11
C ARG A 61 -0.31 6.42 18.78
N LEU A 62 -0.38 6.72 17.48
CA LEU A 62 -0.68 8.05 16.98
C LEU A 62 -1.80 7.96 15.94
N PRO A 63 -3.07 7.86 16.39
CA PRO A 63 -4.22 7.85 15.51
C PRO A 63 -4.30 9.10 14.64
N TRP A 64 -4.93 8.97 13.47
CA TRP A 64 -5.09 10.05 12.51
C TRP A 64 -5.77 11.29 13.09
N PRO A 65 -6.87 11.24 13.87
CA PRO A 65 -7.48 12.44 14.42
C PRO A 65 -6.52 13.25 15.30
N ALA A 66 -5.66 12.58 16.07
CA ALA A 66 -4.68 13.24 16.93
C ALA A 66 -3.57 13.91 16.10
N LEU A 67 -3.00 13.19 15.13
CA LEU A 67 -2.01 13.74 14.22
C LEU A 67 -2.58 14.90 13.40
N ARG A 68 -3.77 14.72 12.82
CA ARG A 68 -4.44 15.75 12.01
C ARG A 68 -4.75 17.00 12.82
N GLY A 69 -5.26 16.85 14.04
CA GLY A 69 -5.54 17.99 14.93
C GLY A 69 -4.30 18.84 15.14
N LEU A 70 -3.18 18.21 15.51
CA LEU A 70 -1.89 18.90 15.66
C LEU A 70 -1.45 19.60 14.37
N LEU A 71 -1.56 18.92 13.22
CA LEU A 71 -1.13 19.50 11.94
C LEU A 71 -1.97 20.70 11.52
N LEU A 72 -3.25 20.75 11.86
CA LEU A 72 -4.11 21.89 11.52
C LEU A 72 -3.68 23.17 12.24
N ASP A 73 -3.11 23.05 13.44
CA ASP A 73 -2.56 24.17 14.23
C ASP A 73 -1.17 24.62 13.76
N VAL A 74 -0.52 23.85 12.88
CA VAL A 74 0.82 24.15 12.34
C VAL A 74 0.71 24.83 10.97
N PRO A 75 1.48 25.91 10.69
CA PRO A 75 1.54 26.52 9.37
C PRO A 75 1.87 25.52 8.25
N LEU A 76 1.26 25.69 7.08
CA LEU A 76 1.31 24.71 5.99
C LEU A 76 2.74 24.30 5.60
N GLN A 77 3.68 25.24 5.59
CA GLN A 77 5.08 24.99 5.25
C GLN A 77 5.82 24.13 6.28
N ASP A 78 5.36 24.11 7.54
CA ASP A 78 6.03 23.44 8.66
C ASP A 78 5.39 22.08 9.00
N ARG A 79 4.19 21.80 8.48
CA ARG A 79 3.42 20.57 8.77
C ARG A 79 4.19 19.28 8.51
N ALA A 80 4.97 19.21 7.43
CA ALA A 80 5.72 17.98 7.12
C ALA A 80 6.82 17.71 8.17
N ALA A 81 7.48 18.76 8.66
CA ALA A 81 8.50 18.65 9.70
C ALA A 81 7.87 18.28 11.05
N ALA A 82 6.78 18.97 11.43
CA ALA A 82 6.02 18.66 12.64
C ALA A 82 5.46 17.22 12.63
N ALA A 83 4.90 16.78 11.51
CA ALA A 83 4.41 15.41 11.35
C ALA A 83 5.55 14.38 11.56
N LEU A 84 6.74 14.63 11.01
CA LEU A 84 7.87 13.73 11.18
C LEU A 84 8.32 13.65 12.63
N GLU A 85 8.39 14.79 13.32
CA GLU A 85 8.78 14.86 14.72
C GLU A 85 7.86 14.02 15.60
N VAL A 86 6.54 14.22 15.46
CA VAL A 86 5.52 13.51 16.26
C VAL A 86 5.50 12.01 15.92
N LEU A 87 5.61 11.64 14.64
CA LEU A 87 5.71 10.24 14.22
C LEU A 87 6.98 9.57 14.77
N ALA A 88 8.11 10.26 14.74
CA ALA A 88 9.37 9.74 15.24
C ALA A 88 9.36 9.63 16.77
N GLU A 89 8.69 10.56 17.45
CA GLU A 89 8.52 10.50 18.90
C GLU A 89 7.64 9.31 19.30
N ALA A 90 6.46 9.15 18.69
CA ALA A 90 5.58 7.99 18.93
C ALA A 90 6.28 6.64 18.66
N ALA A 91 7.22 6.63 17.70
CA ALA A 91 8.04 5.46 17.41
C ALA A 91 9.10 5.15 18.48
N ARG A 92 9.62 6.15 19.18
CA ARG A 92 10.62 6.00 20.26
C ARG A 92 9.98 5.88 21.63
N SER A 93 8.74 6.35 21.81
CA SER A 93 8.04 6.30 23.10
C SER A 93 8.07 4.88 23.68
N PRO A 94 8.42 4.71 24.96
CA PRO A 94 8.57 3.38 25.56
C PRO A 94 7.28 2.53 25.53
N PRO A 95 7.37 1.23 25.21
CA PRO A 95 8.55 0.57 24.66
C PRO A 95 8.81 1.02 23.22
N ALA A 96 10.07 1.35 22.87
CA ALA A 96 10.39 1.77 21.50
C ALA A 96 10.01 0.69 20.47
N LEU A 97 9.57 1.11 19.29
CA LEU A 97 9.16 0.19 18.23
C LEU A 97 10.36 -0.60 17.70
N ALA A 98 10.17 -1.92 17.54
CA ALA A 98 11.20 -2.83 17.08
C ALA A 98 11.38 -2.75 15.54
N TRP A 99 12.23 -1.83 15.11
CA TRP A 99 12.56 -1.64 13.69
C TRP A 99 13.56 -2.67 13.17
N ARG A 100 13.26 -3.30 12.04
CA ARG A 100 14.21 -4.10 11.25
C ARG A 100 14.91 -3.19 10.24
N THR A 101 16.21 -2.99 10.39
CA THR A 101 17.01 -2.09 9.55
C THR A 101 18.05 -2.84 8.70
N ALA A 102 18.52 -4.01 9.16
CA ALA A 102 19.53 -4.81 8.47
C ALA A 102 19.03 -5.37 7.13
N GLY A 103 19.91 -5.34 6.12
CA GLY A 103 19.63 -5.90 4.79
C GLY A 103 18.63 -5.12 3.94
N LEU A 104 18.21 -3.93 4.38
CA LEU A 104 17.30 -3.08 3.62
C LEU A 104 18.04 -2.15 2.67
N ARG A 105 17.50 -2.00 1.45
CA ARG A 105 17.91 -0.91 0.54
C ARG A 105 17.62 0.45 1.21
N PRO A 106 18.44 1.50 0.99
CA PRO A 106 18.28 2.79 1.66
C PRO A 106 16.87 3.37 1.60
N GLY A 107 16.21 3.30 0.44
CA GLY A 107 14.84 3.78 0.26
C GLY A 107 13.77 2.98 1.02
N ASN A 108 14.09 1.79 1.55
CA ASN A 108 13.20 0.96 2.36
C ASN A 108 13.42 1.12 3.87
N HIS A 109 14.41 1.91 4.29
CA HIS A 109 14.71 2.12 5.70
C HIS A 109 13.50 2.76 6.45
N PRO A 110 13.14 2.32 7.67
CA PRO A 110 12.00 2.85 8.42
C PRO A 110 11.99 4.38 8.54
N ALA A 111 13.15 5.00 8.79
CA ALA A 111 13.26 6.47 8.82
C ALA A 111 12.76 7.13 7.52
N ARG A 112 13.10 6.60 6.34
CA ARG A 112 12.61 7.10 5.04
C ARG A 112 11.10 6.91 4.86
N ARG A 113 10.56 5.87 5.49
CA ARG A 113 9.13 5.56 5.45
C ARG A 113 8.32 6.46 6.39
N LEU A 114 8.89 6.86 7.52
CA LEU A 114 8.33 7.90 8.38
C LEU A 114 8.32 9.26 7.67
N GLU A 115 9.40 9.61 6.96
CA GLU A 115 9.45 10.81 6.12
C GLU A 115 8.32 10.84 5.08
N ALA A 116 8.10 9.72 4.38
CA ALA A 116 7.00 9.59 3.42
C ALA A 116 5.61 9.72 4.08
N ALA A 117 5.41 9.09 5.25
CA ALA A 117 4.17 9.19 6.00
C ALA A 117 3.89 10.63 6.45
N ALA A 118 4.91 11.34 6.94
CA ALA A 118 4.81 12.72 7.39
C ALA A 118 4.36 13.67 6.27
N HIS A 119 4.94 13.51 5.07
CA HIS A 119 4.55 14.30 3.90
C HIS A 119 3.13 13.99 3.41
N LEU A 120 2.71 12.72 3.43
CA LEU A 120 1.33 12.35 3.09
C LEU A 120 0.34 12.94 4.10
N ALA A 121 0.63 12.84 5.39
CA ALA A 121 -0.18 13.43 6.46
C ALA A 121 -0.32 14.95 6.30
N ALA A 122 0.80 15.66 6.11
CA ALA A 122 0.82 17.11 5.92
C ALA A 122 0.02 17.55 4.68
N ARG A 123 0.18 16.86 3.55
CA ARG A 123 -0.52 17.17 2.29
C ARG A 123 -2.04 17.05 2.41
N HIS A 124 -2.51 16.11 3.23
CA HIS A 124 -3.92 15.77 3.35
C HIS A 124 -4.54 16.19 4.69
N ALA A 125 -3.84 16.98 5.51
CA ALA A 125 -4.35 17.44 6.79
C ALA A 125 -5.66 18.24 6.63
N GLU A 126 -5.72 19.19 5.67
CA GLU A 126 -6.93 19.97 5.42
C GLU A 126 -8.08 19.12 4.88
N THR A 127 -7.82 18.44 3.77
CA THR A 127 -8.86 17.75 2.98
C THR A 127 -9.31 16.43 3.58
N GLY A 128 -8.51 15.84 4.48
CA GLY A 128 -8.65 14.44 4.89
C GLY A 128 -8.04 13.49 3.85
N LEU A 129 -7.54 12.34 4.32
CA LEU A 129 -6.85 11.37 3.47
C LEU A 129 -7.78 10.77 2.41
N ALA A 130 -8.97 10.35 2.80
CA ALA A 130 -9.90 9.65 1.94
C ALA A 130 -10.44 10.58 0.84
N GLN A 131 -10.84 11.80 1.20
CA GLN A 131 -11.30 12.79 0.22
C GLN A 131 -10.14 13.28 -0.66
N GLY A 132 -8.98 13.57 -0.05
CA GLY A 132 -7.81 14.07 -0.78
C GLY A 132 -7.24 13.07 -1.78
N LEU A 133 -7.32 11.76 -1.50
CA LEU A 133 -6.89 10.70 -2.42
C LEU A 133 -8.00 10.20 -3.36
N ARG A 134 -9.26 10.64 -3.19
CA ARG A 134 -10.36 10.27 -4.08
C ARG A 134 -10.10 10.67 -5.53
N ALA A 135 -9.47 11.82 -5.75
CA ALA A 135 -9.16 12.37 -7.07
C ALA A 135 -8.27 11.45 -7.94
N LEU A 136 -7.59 10.47 -7.31
CA LEU A 136 -6.85 9.43 -8.03
C LEU A 136 -7.73 8.58 -8.95
N LEU A 137 -9.02 8.45 -8.63
CA LEU A 137 -9.96 7.64 -9.41
C LEU A 137 -10.42 8.35 -10.69
N ASP A 138 -10.16 9.65 -10.82
CA ASP A 138 -10.56 10.45 -11.99
C ASP A 138 -9.60 10.26 -13.17
N GLY A 139 -8.35 9.85 -12.91
CA GLY A 139 -7.29 9.66 -13.90
C GLY A 139 -6.93 8.19 -14.18
N ASP A 140 -6.01 7.94 -15.11
CA ASP A 140 -5.51 6.59 -15.42
C ASP A 140 -4.47 6.07 -14.40
N ALA A 141 -4.02 4.82 -14.58
CA ALA A 141 -3.02 4.22 -13.70
C ALA A 141 -1.68 4.99 -13.66
N VAL A 142 -1.28 5.63 -14.76
CA VAL A 142 -0.04 6.41 -14.83
C VAL A 142 -0.18 7.66 -13.97
N GLN A 143 -1.29 8.38 -14.11
CA GLN A 143 -1.60 9.56 -13.31
C GLN A 143 -1.73 9.22 -11.81
N ALA A 144 -2.36 8.09 -11.48
CA ALA A 144 -2.49 7.62 -10.10
C ALA A 144 -1.14 7.25 -9.46
N VAL A 145 -0.21 6.67 -10.23
CA VAL A 145 1.15 6.38 -9.75
C VAL A 145 1.95 7.68 -9.61
N ALA A 146 1.83 8.60 -10.56
CA ALA A 146 2.55 9.87 -10.56
C ALA A 146 2.17 10.75 -9.36
N SER A 147 0.88 10.85 -9.03
CA SER A 147 0.38 11.67 -7.91
C SER A 147 0.85 11.24 -6.53
N LEU A 148 1.22 9.96 -6.37
CA LEU A 148 1.83 9.39 -5.16
C LEU A 148 3.35 9.28 -5.26
N THR A 149 3.94 9.62 -6.40
CA THR A 149 5.40 9.66 -6.58
C THR A 149 5.89 11.07 -6.30
N PHE A 150 6.64 11.26 -5.21
CA PHE A 150 7.09 12.59 -4.82
C PHE A 150 8.44 12.61 -4.10
N ARG A 151 9.03 13.80 -4.11
CA ARG A 151 10.27 14.14 -3.41
C ARG A 151 9.97 15.07 -2.23
N GLY A 152 10.79 14.98 -1.20
CA GLY A 152 10.77 15.86 -0.03
C GLY A 152 12.18 15.90 0.57
N TRP A 153 12.55 17.01 1.21
CA TRP A 153 13.87 17.19 1.84
C TRP A 153 15.07 16.75 0.96
N GLY A 154 15.03 17.16 -0.32
CA GLY A 154 16.08 16.91 -1.30
C GLY A 154 16.19 15.47 -1.83
N ARG A 155 15.26 14.56 -1.49
CA ARG A 155 15.34 13.14 -1.87
C ARG A 155 13.98 12.55 -2.27
N THR A 156 13.99 11.41 -2.96
CA THR A 156 12.76 10.66 -3.28
C THR A 156 12.23 9.96 -2.03
N LEU A 157 10.99 10.27 -1.65
CA LEU A 157 10.32 9.65 -0.50
C LEU A 157 9.45 8.47 -0.95
N ILE A 158 8.68 8.66 -2.01
CA ILE A 158 7.89 7.61 -2.67
C ILE A 158 8.25 7.61 -4.15
N GLY A 159 8.79 6.49 -4.63
CA GLY A 159 9.01 6.22 -6.06
C GLY A 159 7.88 5.37 -6.64
N ALA A 160 7.84 5.24 -7.98
CA ALA A 160 6.77 4.56 -8.71
C ALA A 160 6.42 3.16 -8.16
N GLY A 161 7.41 2.30 -7.92
CA GLY A 161 7.16 0.96 -7.39
C GLY A 161 6.50 0.96 -6.00
N ARG A 162 6.81 1.94 -5.13
CA ARG A 162 6.16 2.09 -3.83
C ARG A 162 4.76 2.70 -3.97
N ALA A 163 4.57 3.64 -4.90
CA ALA A 163 3.25 4.17 -5.21
C ALA A 163 2.29 3.06 -5.66
N VAL A 164 2.73 2.14 -6.53
CA VAL A 164 1.96 0.95 -6.92
C VAL A 164 1.58 0.08 -5.71
N GLU A 165 2.53 -0.19 -4.80
CA GLU A 165 2.26 -0.96 -3.57
C GLU A 165 1.23 -0.27 -2.66
N ILE A 166 1.31 1.05 -2.53
CA ILE A 166 0.36 1.87 -1.75
C ILE A 166 -1.03 1.84 -2.40
N LEU A 167 -1.11 2.03 -3.71
CA LEU A 167 -2.37 1.94 -4.47
C LEU A 167 -3.01 0.57 -4.31
N THR A 168 -2.20 -0.48 -4.44
CA THR A 168 -2.65 -1.88 -4.39
C THR A 168 -3.13 -2.33 -3.02
N ASN A 169 -2.42 -1.98 -1.94
CA ASN A 169 -2.70 -2.54 -0.61
C ASN A 169 -3.46 -1.58 0.33
N ALA A 170 -3.51 -0.29 0.02
CA ALA A 170 -4.13 0.72 0.88
C ALA A 170 -5.21 1.53 0.16
N VAL A 171 -4.82 2.34 -0.82
CA VAL A 171 -5.69 3.41 -1.33
C VAL A 171 -6.87 2.86 -2.14
N LEU A 172 -6.62 2.07 -3.19
CA LEU A 172 -7.71 1.58 -4.05
C LEU A 172 -8.69 0.65 -3.32
N PRO A 173 -8.23 -0.33 -2.51
CA PRO A 173 -9.13 -1.15 -1.72
C PRO A 173 -9.95 -0.34 -0.71
N LEU A 174 -9.37 0.70 -0.09
CA LEU A 174 -10.12 1.53 0.85
C LEU A 174 -11.18 2.40 0.16
N LEU A 175 -10.83 3.04 -0.96
CA LEU A 175 -11.80 3.87 -1.69
C LEU A 175 -12.99 3.02 -2.19
N ALA A 176 -12.73 1.78 -2.63
CA ALA A 176 -13.77 0.81 -2.95
C ALA A 176 -14.58 0.36 -1.72
N ALA A 177 -13.91 0.15 -0.58
CA ALA A 177 -14.56 -0.26 0.66
C ALA A 177 -15.51 0.81 1.20
N ALA A 178 -15.07 2.08 1.14
CA ALA A 178 -15.78 3.26 1.63
C ALA A 178 -16.86 3.78 0.66
N GLY A 179 -16.98 3.23 -0.55
CA GLY A 179 -17.94 3.68 -1.55
C GLY A 179 -17.66 5.09 -2.09
N LEU A 180 -16.39 5.50 -2.11
CA LEU A 180 -15.96 6.83 -2.59
C LEU A 180 -15.65 6.86 -4.10
N GLU A 181 -15.97 5.78 -4.80
CA GLU A 181 -15.76 5.65 -6.23
C GLU A 181 -16.77 6.51 -7.01
N PRO A 182 -16.36 7.17 -8.12
CA PRO A 182 -17.31 7.91 -8.97
C PRO A 182 -18.34 6.99 -9.65
N ARG A 183 -17.97 5.71 -9.84
CA ARG A 183 -18.84 4.63 -10.29
C ARG A 183 -18.39 3.30 -9.68
N PRO A 184 -19.31 2.36 -9.39
CA PRO A 184 -18.96 1.08 -8.81
C PRO A 184 -17.86 0.35 -9.60
N GLY A 185 -16.83 -0.14 -8.89
CA GLY A 185 -15.75 -0.94 -9.47
C GLY A 185 -14.66 -0.15 -10.20
N ARG A 186 -14.67 1.18 -10.12
CA ARG A 186 -13.64 2.05 -10.70
C ARG A 186 -12.23 1.76 -10.13
N ALA A 187 -12.11 1.58 -8.83
CA ALA A 187 -10.87 1.26 -8.14
C ALA A 187 -10.34 -0.11 -8.54
N LEU A 188 -11.22 -1.12 -8.73
CA LEU A 188 -10.81 -2.42 -9.27
C LEU A 188 -10.34 -2.30 -10.72
N ALA A 189 -11.02 -1.50 -11.54
CA ALA A 189 -10.58 -1.24 -12.92
C ALA A 189 -9.18 -0.58 -12.93
N LEU A 190 -8.99 0.46 -12.11
CA LEU A 190 -7.70 1.15 -12.00
C LEU A 190 -6.59 0.21 -11.47
N TYR A 191 -6.92 -0.65 -10.51
CA TYR A 191 -5.99 -1.68 -10.00
C TYR A 191 -5.51 -2.64 -11.10
N ARG A 192 -6.40 -3.04 -12.02
CA ARG A 192 -6.05 -3.93 -13.14
C ARG A 192 -5.12 -3.29 -14.18
N GLU A 193 -5.05 -1.96 -14.20
CA GLU A 193 -4.18 -1.20 -15.11
C GLU A 193 -2.81 -0.87 -14.49
N LEU A 194 -2.62 -1.12 -13.18
CA LEU A 194 -1.39 -0.74 -12.50
C LEU A 194 -0.16 -1.47 -13.06
N PRO A 195 0.95 -0.75 -13.30
CA PRO A 195 2.18 -1.36 -13.78
C PRO A 195 2.77 -2.29 -12.73
N ARG A 196 3.71 -3.15 -13.14
CA ARG A 196 4.41 -4.06 -12.23
C ARG A 196 5.06 -3.27 -11.08
N PRO A 197 4.85 -3.68 -9.81
CA PRO A 197 5.60 -3.14 -8.69
C PRO A 197 7.09 -3.50 -8.80
N ALA A 198 7.90 -3.01 -7.86
CA ALA A 198 9.28 -3.49 -7.77
C ALA A 198 9.29 -5.01 -7.58
N ALA A 199 10.16 -5.71 -8.31
CA ALA A 199 10.27 -7.17 -8.27
C ALA A 199 10.40 -7.66 -6.82
N TYR A 200 9.47 -8.54 -6.44
CA TYR A 200 9.37 -9.05 -5.07
C TYR A 200 10.09 -10.40 -4.99
N GLY A 201 11.24 -10.44 -4.33
CA GLY A 201 12.12 -11.62 -4.35
C GLY A 201 11.45 -12.93 -3.94
N THR A 202 10.38 -12.89 -3.15
CA THR A 202 9.64 -14.08 -2.70
C THR A 202 8.88 -14.78 -3.83
N VAL A 203 8.46 -14.06 -4.89
CA VAL A 203 7.79 -14.66 -6.06
C VAL A 203 8.74 -14.87 -7.23
N ARG A 204 10.05 -14.69 -7.05
CA ARG A 204 11.03 -14.80 -8.13
C ARG A 204 10.97 -16.14 -8.87
N HIS A 205 10.80 -17.26 -8.17
CA HIS A 205 10.65 -18.57 -8.80
C HIS A 205 9.39 -18.70 -9.65
N LEU A 206 8.30 -18.01 -9.30
CA LEU A 206 7.07 -17.97 -10.10
C LEU A 206 7.26 -17.04 -11.30
N ASP A 207 7.97 -15.92 -11.13
CA ASP A 207 8.37 -15.04 -12.23
C ASP A 207 9.22 -15.81 -13.25
N GLU A 208 10.24 -16.54 -12.78
CA GLU A 208 11.11 -17.39 -13.60
C GLU A 208 10.32 -18.51 -14.31
N ALA A 209 9.31 -19.08 -13.63
CA ALA A 209 8.48 -20.15 -14.20
C ALA A 209 7.52 -19.68 -15.32
N VAL A 210 7.24 -18.37 -15.41
CA VAL A 210 6.37 -17.81 -16.46
C VAL A 210 7.10 -16.82 -17.37
N ASP A 211 8.44 -16.75 -17.25
CA ASP A 211 9.24 -15.72 -17.90
C ASP A 211 9.09 -15.77 -19.43
N GLY A 212 8.97 -14.60 -20.04
CA GLY A 212 8.70 -14.42 -21.48
C GLY A 212 7.28 -14.80 -21.95
N ALA A 213 6.61 -15.74 -21.28
CA ALA A 213 5.29 -16.24 -21.65
C ALA A 213 4.13 -15.37 -21.13
N VAL A 214 4.24 -14.86 -19.90
CA VAL A 214 3.19 -14.05 -19.26
C VAL A 214 3.76 -12.74 -18.77
N ARG A 215 3.29 -11.61 -19.34
CA ARG A 215 3.62 -10.28 -18.82
C ARG A 215 3.03 -10.11 -17.42
N VAL A 216 3.88 -9.95 -16.41
CA VAL A 216 3.47 -9.74 -15.01
C VAL A 216 3.26 -8.24 -14.73
N ASP A 217 2.05 -7.85 -14.35
CA ASP A 217 1.68 -6.53 -13.85
C ASP A 217 1.42 -6.59 -12.33
N ALA A 218 0.90 -5.51 -11.72
CA ALA A 218 0.56 -5.51 -10.29
C ALA A 218 -0.47 -6.58 -9.93
N ARG A 219 -1.48 -6.77 -10.78
CA ARG A 219 -2.56 -7.74 -10.56
C ARG A 219 -2.03 -9.16 -10.54
N ARG A 220 -1.25 -9.54 -11.54
CA ARG A 220 -0.66 -10.89 -11.66
C ARG A 220 0.37 -11.15 -10.56
N GLN A 221 1.16 -10.15 -10.16
CA GLN A 221 2.06 -10.29 -9.02
C GLN A 221 1.27 -10.54 -7.71
N GLN A 222 0.11 -9.89 -7.52
CA GLN A 222 -0.76 -10.22 -6.39
C GLN A 222 -1.33 -11.64 -6.48
N GLY A 223 -1.63 -12.12 -7.69
CA GLY A 223 -2.03 -13.50 -7.96
C GLY A 223 -0.93 -14.51 -7.62
N MET A 224 0.32 -14.23 -8.00
CA MET A 224 1.48 -15.05 -7.62
C MET A 224 1.68 -15.10 -6.10
N LEU A 225 1.54 -13.96 -5.41
CA LEU A 225 1.61 -13.91 -3.94
C LEU A 225 0.48 -14.71 -3.28
N PHE A 226 -0.71 -14.73 -3.87
CA PHE A 226 -1.81 -15.58 -3.43
C PHE A 226 -1.45 -17.05 -3.60
N LEU A 227 -1.03 -17.42 -4.81
CA LEU A 227 -0.65 -18.79 -5.16
C LEU A 227 0.41 -19.34 -4.20
N LEU A 228 1.46 -18.55 -3.96
CA LEU A 228 2.56 -18.90 -3.07
C LEU A 228 2.07 -19.22 -1.66
N ARG A 229 1.21 -18.38 -1.08
CA ARG A 229 0.74 -18.54 0.31
C ARG A 229 -0.34 -19.59 0.49
N SER A 230 -1.19 -19.76 -0.52
CA SER A 230 -2.37 -20.62 -0.42
C SER A 230 -2.11 -22.04 -0.94
N TYR A 231 -1.10 -22.23 -1.78
CA TYR A 231 -0.80 -23.53 -2.39
C TYR A 231 0.66 -23.95 -2.21
N CYS A 232 1.61 -23.17 -2.74
CA CYS A 232 3.02 -23.58 -2.80
C CYS A 232 3.62 -23.82 -1.41
N SER A 233 3.42 -22.89 -0.47
CA SER A 233 3.91 -23.03 0.91
C SER A 233 3.17 -24.09 1.73
N GLN A 234 2.07 -24.64 1.20
CA GLN A 234 1.26 -25.68 1.85
C GLN A 234 1.44 -27.05 1.17
N GLY A 235 2.30 -27.17 0.16
CA GLY A 235 2.51 -28.41 -0.59
C GLY A 235 1.28 -28.89 -1.37
N ARG A 236 0.32 -28.00 -1.67
CA ARG A 236 -0.97 -28.35 -2.30
C ARG A 236 -0.88 -28.39 -3.83
N CYS A 237 0.19 -28.95 -4.38
CA CYS A 237 0.44 -28.96 -5.83
C CYS A 237 -0.70 -29.64 -6.60
N GLY A 238 -1.24 -30.78 -6.13
CA GLY A 238 -2.35 -31.47 -6.81
C GLY A 238 -3.68 -30.71 -6.86
N ASN A 239 -3.83 -29.62 -6.10
CA ASN A 239 -5.02 -28.75 -6.10
C ASN A 239 -4.69 -27.33 -6.59
N CYS A 240 -3.48 -27.11 -7.10
CA CYS A 240 -3.04 -25.80 -7.56
C CYS A 240 -3.82 -25.42 -8.83
N PRO A 241 -4.34 -24.19 -8.95
CA PRO A 241 -5.06 -23.77 -10.15
C PRO A 241 -4.17 -23.63 -11.40
N LEU A 242 -2.86 -23.83 -11.26
CA LEU A 242 -1.89 -23.86 -12.36
C LEU A 242 -1.39 -25.28 -12.70
N SER A 243 -1.86 -26.31 -11.98
CA SER A 243 -1.52 -27.71 -12.25
C SER A 243 -2.32 -28.29 -13.41
#